data_AF-A0A5E7W6Z8-F1
#
_entry.id   AF-A0A5E7W6Z8-F1
#
_cell.length_a   1.000
_cell.length_b   1.000
_cell.length_c   1.000
_cell.angle_alpha   90.00
_cell.angle_beta   90.00
_cell.angle_gamma   90.00
#
_symmetry.space_group_name_H-M   'P 1'
#
loop_
_entity.id
_entity.type
_entity.pdbx_description
1 polymer ?
#
loop_
_entity_poly.entity_id
_entity_poly.type
_entity_poly.pdbx_seq_one_letter_code
_entity_poly.pdbx_strand_id
1 'polypeptide(L)'
;MARVVTKDDCLAEIKRFFKYYAAYCQSPDPDAVREVLASTYSINDKLRKAGYPNFFDSDEFLTIKAIRNHAIHQAEIHNKARALPLASQVPIEAELSILCLIPKDVIESICENANHEGKSAIEKSCIYYKHYVDIYPCIFNFGVQLFLYTEENSLEIRTSEYLEFKQSIEFERRNNYPHHVKGGFKLPFGGDINEFIDSNLHSMKTRNDLQSLLYSEEDGMFTFKGND
;
A
#
# COMPACT_ATOMS: atom_id res chain seq x y z
N MET A 1 -36.94 -1.44 -6.12
CA MET A 1 -36.25 -0.15 -5.93
C MET A 1 -34.81 -0.43 -5.53
N ALA A 2 -33.82 0.10 -6.25
CA ALA A 2 -32.42 -0.03 -5.85
C ALA A 2 -32.19 0.78 -4.55
N ARG A 3 -31.47 0.20 -3.58
CA ARG A 3 -31.09 0.89 -2.35
C ARG A 3 -30.27 2.13 -2.70
N VAL A 4 -30.70 3.30 -2.23
CA VAL A 4 -29.95 4.56 -2.32
C VAL A 4 -28.72 4.43 -1.44
N VAL A 5 -27.53 4.69 -2.00
CA VAL A 5 -26.28 4.69 -1.24
C VAL A 5 -26.17 6.01 -0.49
N THR A 6 -25.88 5.95 0.80
CA THR A 6 -25.81 7.13 1.67
C THR A 6 -24.37 7.51 2.02
N LYS A 7 -24.18 8.70 2.61
CA LYS A 7 -22.89 9.10 3.22
C LYS A 7 -22.39 8.05 4.22
N ASP A 8 -23.29 7.45 5.01
CA ASP A 8 -22.90 6.43 5.99
C ASP A 8 -22.37 5.15 5.34
N ASP A 9 -22.90 4.76 4.18
CA ASP A 9 -22.36 3.64 3.40
C ASP A 9 -20.93 3.94 2.93
N CYS A 10 -20.64 5.18 2.50
CA CYS A 10 -19.29 5.60 2.14
C CYS A 10 -18.35 5.57 3.35
N LEU A 11 -18.78 6.16 4.48
CA LEU A 11 -17.98 6.17 5.72
C LEU A 11 -17.68 4.75 6.21
N ALA A 12 -18.62 3.82 6.07
CA ALA A 12 -18.40 2.42 6.43
C ALA A 12 -17.31 1.74 5.57
N GLU A 13 -17.32 1.96 4.25
CA GLU A 13 -16.29 1.39 3.37
C GLU A 13 -14.92 2.03 3.58
N ILE A 14 -14.86 3.34 3.85
CA ILE A 14 -13.58 4.01 4.12
C ILE A 14 -12.99 3.50 5.45
N LYS A 15 -13.80 3.35 6.50
CA LYS A 15 -13.38 2.70 7.76
C LYS A 15 -12.83 1.30 7.50
N ARG A 16 -13.51 0.51 6.66
CA ARG A 16 -13.09 -0.84 6.30
C ARG A 16 -11.74 -0.83 5.58
N PHE A 17 -11.52 0.10 4.65
CA PHE A 17 -10.23 0.24 3.98
C PHE A 17 -9.11 0.55 4.96
N PHE A 18 -9.25 1.55 5.83
CA PHE A 18 -8.16 1.89 6.76
C PHE A 18 -7.86 0.75 7.73
N LYS A 19 -8.87 -0.03 8.13
CA LYS A 19 -8.66 -1.27 8.89
C LYS A 19 -7.80 -2.28 8.13
N TYR A 20 -8.14 -2.56 6.87
CA TYR A 20 -7.36 -3.52 6.07
C TYR A 20 -5.99 -2.99 5.67
N TYR A 21 -5.88 -1.68 5.43
CA TYR A 21 -4.64 -1.00 5.12
C TYR A 21 -3.67 -1.07 6.31
N ALA A 22 -4.15 -0.85 7.53
CA ALA A 22 -3.33 -1.02 8.74
C ALA A 22 -2.81 -2.46 8.86
N ALA A 23 -3.68 -3.47 8.65
CA ALA A 23 -3.26 -4.87 8.64
C ALA A 23 -2.21 -5.15 7.55
N TYR A 24 -2.41 -4.61 6.34
CA TYR A 24 -1.48 -4.71 5.23
C TYR A 24 -0.11 -4.09 5.54
N CYS A 25 -0.07 -2.92 6.17
CA CYS A 25 1.19 -2.27 6.55
C CYS A 25 1.96 -3.06 7.62
N GLN A 26 1.27 -3.83 8.47
CA GLN A 26 1.91 -4.69 9.47
C GLN A 26 2.43 -6.02 8.86
N SER A 27 1.60 -6.66 8.03
CA SER A 27 1.93 -7.93 7.39
C SER A 27 1.14 -8.06 6.08
N PRO A 28 1.75 -7.75 4.92
CA PRO A 28 1.07 -7.84 3.63
C PRO A 28 0.97 -9.28 3.13
N ASP A 29 0.34 -10.16 3.89
CA ASP A 29 0.03 -11.52 3.43
C ASP A 29 -1.06 -11.51 2.32
N PRO A 30 -1.25 -12.63 1.59
CA PRO A 30 -2.20 -12.69 0.48
C PRO A 30 -3.62 -12.27 0.85
N ASP A 31 -4.08 -12.57 2.06
CA ASP A 31 -5.43 -12.19 2.51
C ASP A 31 -5.52 -10.68 2.77
N ALA A 32 -4.54 -10.11 3.47
CA ALA A 32 -4.48 -8.66 3.71
C ALA A 32 -4.42 -7.88 2.39
N VAL A 33 -3.63 -8.35 1.42
CA VAL A 33 -3.58 -7.76 0.07
C VAL A 33 -4.94 -7.85 -0.61
N ARG A 34 -5.56 -9.03 -0.61
CA ARG A 34 -6.87 -9.24 -1.24
C ARG A 34 -7.94 -8.33 -0.65
N GLU A 35 -7.99 -8.20 0.68
CA GLU A 35 -8.96 -7.35 1.38
C GLU A 35 -8.74 -5.87 1.11
N VAL A 36 -7.48 -5.38 1.10
CA VAL A 36 -7.17 -3.99 0.74
C VAL A 36 -7.61 -3.69 -0.70
N LEU A 37 -7.19 -4.51 -1.67
CA LEU A 37 -7.54 -4.33 -3.08
C LEU A 37 -9.06 -4.36 -3.30
N ALA A 38 -9.77 -5.25 -2.62
CA ALA A 38 -11.23 -5.35 -2.69
C ALA A 38 -11.92 -4.11 -2.09
N SER A 39 -11.43 -3.62 -0.94
CA SER A 39 -12.01 -2.46 -0.27
C SER A 39 -11.84 -1.17 -1.08
N THR A 40 -10.70 -0.97 -1.76
CA THR A 40 -10.47 0.16 -2.67
C THR A 40 -11.55 0.24 -3.76
N TYR A 41 -11.87 -0.89 -4.40
CA TYR A 41 -12.92 -0.93 -5.43
C TYR A 41 -14.31 -0.61 -4.84
N SER A 42 -14.61 -1.19 -3.66
CA SER A 42 -15.87 -0.99 -2.95
C SER A 42 -16.09 0.49 -2.60
N ILE A 43 -15.06 1.17 -2.08
CA ILE A 43 -15.10 2.61 -1.78
C ILE A 43 -15.49 3.40 -3.02
N ASN A 44 -14.77 3.21 -4.13
CA ASN A 44 -15.02 3.99 -5.35
C ASN A 44 -16.44 3.78 -5.88
N ASP A 45 -16.97 2.55 -5.82
CA ASP A 45 -18.35 2.27 -6.21
C ASP A 45 -19.37 2.97 -5.30
N LYS A 46 -19.14 2.98 -3.97
CA LYS A 46 -20.03 3.69 -3.02
C LYS A 46 -19.99 5.19 -3.21
N LEU A 47 -18.80 5.80 -3.29
CA LEU A 47 -18.63 7.24 -3.50
C LEU A 47 -19.34 7.71 -4.77
N ARG A 48 -19.12 7.00 -5.89
CA ARG A 48 -19.81 7.28 -7.15
C ARG A 48 -21.32 7.21 -7.03
N LYS A 49 -21.86 6.17 -6.37
CA LYS A 49 -23.31 6.00 -6.18
C LYS A 49 -23.93 7.03 -5.24
N ALA A 50 -23.15 7.56 -4.30
CA ALA A 50 -23.54 8.64 -3.41
C ALA A 50 -23.36 10.04 -4.03
N GLY A 51 -22.85 10.13 -5.26
CA GLY A 51 -22.68 11.40 -5.99
C GLY A 51 -21.39 12.15 -5.69
N TYR A 52 -20.43 11.53 -5.00
CA TYR A 52 -19.10 12.11 -4.79
C TYR A 52 -18.17 11.88 -6.00
N PRO A 53 -17.08 12.67 -6.15
CA PRO A 53 -16.05 12.41 -7.15
C PRO A 53 -15.47 11.00 -7.02
N ASN A 54 -15.08 10.40 -8.14
CA ASN A 54 -14.57 9.04 -8.20
C ASN A 54 -13.05 9.04 -8.52
N PHE A 55 -12.43 7.87 -8.43
CA PHE A 55 -10.98 7.69 -8.64
C PHE A 55 -10.63 7.09 -10.01
N PHE A 56 -11.50 7.17 -11.03
CA PHE A 56 -11.18 6.58 -12.34
C PHE A 56 -10.04 7.28 -13.09
N ASP A 57 -9.64 8.48 -12.65
CA ASP A 57 -8.48 9.21 -13.18
C ASP A 57 -7.19 8.99 -12.35
N SER A 58 -7.24 8.18 -11.28
CA SER A 58 -6.08 7.84 -10.44
C SER A 58 -5.37 6.60 -10.99
N ASP A 59 -4.07 6.75 -11.31
CA ASP A 59 -3.24 5.62 -11.74
C ASP A 59 -3.22 4.54 -10.64
N GLU A 60 -3.15 4.91 -9.36
CA GLU A 60 -3.19 3.95 -8.25
C GLU A 60 -4.51 3.16 -8.21
N PHE A 61 -5.64 3.83 -8.35
CA PHE A 61 -6.94 3.15 -8.36
C PHE A 61 -7.08 2.22 -9.57
N LEU A 62 -6.65 2.66 -10.76
CA LEU A 62 -6.71 1.85 -11.97
C LEU A 62 -5.83 0.60 -11.87
N THR A 63 -4.63 0.73 -11.32
CA THR A 63 -3.72 -0.39 -11.00
C THR A 63 -4.37 -1.37 -10.04
N ILE A 64 -4.87 -0.89 -8.89
CA ILE A 64 -5.53 -1.73 -7.89
C ILE A 64 -6.73 -2.47 -8.49
N LYS A 65 -7.54 -1.79 -9.30
CA LYS A 65 -8.68 -2.38 -10.01
C LYS A 65 -8.25 -3.48 -10.98
N ALA A 66 -7.19 -3.27 -11.76
CA ALA A 66 -6.69 -4.26 -12.72
C ALA A 66 -6.18 -5.52 -12.02
N ILE A 67 -5.35 -5.36 -10.98
CA ILE A 67 -4.81 -6.44 -10.16
C ILE A 67 -5.95 -7.22 -9.49
N ARG A 68 -6.89 -6.51 -8.83
CA ARG A 68 -8.06 -7.13 -8.18
C ARG A 68 -8.91 -7.94 -9.14
N ASN A 69 -9.14 -7.44 -10.35
CA ASN A 69 -9.96 -8.14 -11.34
C ASN A 69 -9.30 -9.47 -11.73
N HIS A 70 -8.00 -9.48 -11.94
CA HIS A 70 -7.27 -10.73 -12.22
C HIS A 70 -7.37 -11.72 -11.05
N ALA A 71 -7.14 -11.27 -9.81
CA ALA A 71 -7.21 -12.11 -8.60
C ALA A 71 -8.53 -12.89 -8.45
N ILE A 72 -9.63 -12.31 -8.94
CA ILE A 72 -10.97 -12.89 -8.81
C ILE A 72 -11.32 -13.82 -9.97
N HIS A 73 -10.65 -13.69 -11.10
CA HIS A 73 -10.92 -14.48 -12.29
C HIS A 73 -9.96 -15.66 -12.50
N GLN A 74 -8.70 -15.57 -12.04
CA GLN A 74 -7.62 -16.49 -12.42
C GLN A 74 -7.05 -17.33 -11.26
N ALA A 75 -7.71 -17.33 -10.10
CA ALA A 75 -7.19 -17.81 -8.82
C ALA A 75 -6.10 -16.91 -8.22
N GLU A 76 -6.04 -16.95 -6.89
CA GLU A 76 -5.27 -16.14 -5.94
C GLU A 76 -3.99 -15.45 -6.46
N ILE A 77 -3.87 -14.14 -6.25
CA ILE A 77 -2.59 -13.44 -6.45
C ILE A 77 -1.67 -13.81 -5.30
N HIS A 78 -0.74 -14.71 -5.56
CA HIS A 78 0.32 -15.05 -4.61
C HIS A 78 1.38 -13.95 -4.59
N ASN A 79 1.16 -12.91 -3.77
CA ASN A 79 2.19 -11.94 -3.48
C ASN A 79 3.21 -12.52 -2.47
N LYS A 80 4.43 -11.99 -2.50
CA LYS A 80 5.48 -12.24 -1.51
C LYS A 80 5.77 -10.93 -0.79
N ALA A 81 5.21 -10.76 0.40
CA ALA A 81 5.65 -9.71 1.31
C ALA A 81 7.06 -10.00 1.83
N ARG A 82 7.93 -9.00 1.71
CA ARG A 82 9.33 -9.06 2.15
C ARG A 82 9.71 -7.73 2.77
N ALA A 83 10.60 -7.76 3.75
CA ALA A 83 11.05 -6.55 4.43
C ALA A 83 12.52 -6.29 4.11
N LEU A 84 12.87 -5.01 3.98
CA LEU A 84 14.27 -4.60 4.06
C LEU A 84 14.78 -4.94 5.48
N PRO A 85 16.05 -5.37 5.63
CA PRO A 85 16.63 -5.63 6.93
C PRO A 85 16.57 -4.38 7.82
N LEU A 86 16.02 -4.51 9.03
CA LEU A 86 15.99 -3.43 10.02
C LEU A 86 17.40 -3.04 10.51
N ALA A 87 18.32 -4.00 10.45
CA ALA A 87 19.74 -3.78 10.64
C ALA A 87 20.47 -4.40 9.45
N SER A 88 21.28 -3.59 8.76
CA SER A 88 22.07 -4.01 7.61
C SER A 88 23.51 -3.54 7.80
N GLN A 89 24.47 -4.35 7.39
CA GLN A 89 25.88 -3.94 7.36
C GLN A 89 26.14 -2.86 6.32
N VAL A 90 25.22 -2.70 5.36
CA VAL A 90 25.26 -1.68 4.31
C VAL A 90 24.08 -0.71 4.46
N PRO A 91 24.28 0.61 4.34
CA PRO A 91 23.19 1.58 4.40
C PRO A 91 22.24 1.39 3.21
N ILE A 92 20.96 1.13 3.49
CA ILE A 92 19.91 0.99 2.47
C ILE A 92 19.05 2.25 2.53
N GLU A 93 18.89 2.92 1.40
CA GLU A 93 18.01 4.09 1.29
C GLU A 93 16.67 3.66 0.70
N ALA A 94 15.58 3.83 1.44
CA ALA A 94 14.23 3.48 0.98
C ALA A 94 13.19 4.39 1.65
N GLU A 95 12.11 4.69 0.93
CA GLU A 95 10.93 5.38 1.51
C GLU A 95 10.01 4.39 2.23
N LEU A 96 10.02 3.12 1.82
CA LEU A 96 9.25 2.04 2.41
C LEU A 96 10.18 0.90 2.84
N SER A 97 9.96 0.39 4.05
CA SER A 97 10.77 -0.71 4.60
C SER A 97 10.21 -2.11 4.29
N ILE A 98 9.09 -2.17 3.59
CA ILE A 98 8.39 -3.40 3.18
C ILE A 98 8.17 -3.32 1.67
N LEU A 99 8.32 -4.46 1.00
CA LEU A 99 8.02 -4.68 -0.39
C LEU A 99 6.85 -5.67 -0.50
N CYS A 100 5.91 -5.38 -1.38
CA CYS A 100 4.80 -6.27 -1.72
C CYS A 100 5.00 -6.79 -3.15
N LEU A 101 5.78 -7.86 -3.28
CA LEU A 101 6.27 -8.35 -4.56
C LEU A 101 5.27 -9.28 -5.23
N ILE A 102 4.88 -8.97 -6.47
CA ILE A 102 4.16 -9.88 -7.37
C ILE A 102 5.14 -10.35 -8.45
N PRO A 103 5.15 -11.65 -8.81
CA PRO A 103 5.93 -12.15 -9.93
C PRO A 103 5.64 -11.36 -11.23
N LYS A 104 6.69 -11.01 -11.96
CA LYS A 104 6.56 -10.13 -13.13
C LYS A 104 5.67 -10.73 -14.23
N ASP A 105 5.74 -12.04 -14.43
CA ASP A 105 4.90 -12.79 -15.38
C ASP A 105 3.40 -12.68 -15.06
N VAL A 106 3.03 -12.66 -13.78
CA VAL A 106 1.65 -12.41 -13.34
C VAL A 106 1.21 -11.00 -13.70
N ILE A 107 2.06 -9.99 -13.48
CA ILE A 107 1.76 -8.60 -13.88
C ILE A 107 1.66 -8.47 -15.40
N GLU A 108 2.54 -9.12 -16.15
CA GLU A 108 2.47 -9.13 -17.61
C GLU A 108 1.14 -9.74 -18.09
N SER A 109 0.69 -10.85 -17.49
CA SER A 109 -0.62 -11.45 -17.77
C SER A 109 -1.79 -10.52 -17.40
N ILE A 110 -1.68 -9.76 -16.31
CA ILE A 110 -2.67 -8.72 -15.96
C ILE A 110 -2.72 -7.63 -17.04
N CYS A 111 -1.56 -7.14 -17.47
CA CYS A 111 -1.44 -6.10 -18.49
C CYS A 111 -1.96 -6.54 -19.86
N GLU A 112 -1.84 -7.82 -20.23
CA GLU A 112 -2.41 -8.38 -21.46
C GLU A 112 -3.94 -8.35 -21.48
N ASN A 113 -4.57 -8.48 -20.31
CA ASN A 113 -6.03 -8.49 -20.15
C ASN A 113 -6.61 -7.11 -19.75
N ALA A 114 -5.75 -6.14 -19.41
CA ALA A 114 -6.14 -4.78 -19.06
C ALA A 114 -6.36 -3.91 -20.31
N ASN A 115 -7.15 -2.85 -20.16
CA ASN A 115 -7.20 -1.80 -21.18
C ASN A 115 -5.90 -0.97 -21.15
N HIS A 116 -5.71 -0.11 -22.17
CA HIS A 116 -4.51 0.73 -22.29
C HIS A 116 -4.25 1.59 -21.04
N GLU A 117 -5.31 2.17 -20.47
CA GLU A 117 -5.24 2.98 -19.24
C GLU A 117 -4.76 2.17 -18.04
N GLY A 118 -5.33 0.97 -17.83
CA GLY A 118 -4.92 0.09 -16.74
C GLY A 118 -3.48 -0.38 -16.86
N LYS A 119 -3.02 -0.69 -18.08
CA LYS A 119 -1.60 -1.03 -18.33
C LYS A 119 -0.69 0.16 -18.01
N SER A 120 -1.02 1.35 -18.52
CA SER A 120 -0.23 2.56 -18.29
C SER A 120 -0.19 2.93 -16.80
N ALA A 121 -1.30 2.75 -16.10
CA ALA A 121 -1.39 2.98 -14.66
C ALA A 121 -0.45 2.06 -13.88
N ILE A 122 -0.42 0.75 -14.19
CA ILE A 122 0.49 -0.21 -13.54
C ILE A 122 1.95 0.20 -13.76
N GLU A 123 2.32 0.59 -14.98
CA GLU A 123 3.69 1.01 -15.31
C GLU A 123 4.14 2.26 -14.56
N LYS A 124 3.21 3.18 -14.23
CA LYS A 124 3.52 4.44 -13.53
C LYS A 124 3.49 4.36 -12.02
N SER A 125 2.65 3.49 -11.44
CA SER A 125 2.35 3.46 -10.00
C SER A 125 3.05 2.32 -9.24
N CYS A 126 3.65 1.36 -9.96
CA CYS A 126 4.39 0.24 -9.38
C CYS A 126 5.89 0.33 -9.67
N ILE A 127 6.69 -0.43 -8.91
CA ILE A 127 8.14 -0.48 -9.08
C ILE A 127 8.55 -1.80 -9.70
N TYR A 128 9.23 -1.73 -10.84
CA TYR A 128 9.66 -2.90 -11.60
C TYR A 128 11.08 -3.31 -11.21
N TYR A 129 11.20 -4.56 -10.80
CA TYR A 129 12.45 -5.29 -10.66
C TYR A 129 12.55 -6.36 -11.75
N LYS A 130 13.68 -7.07 -11.82
CA LYS A 130 13.93 -8.07 -12.86
C LYS A 130 12.90 -9.19 -12.86
N HIS A 131 12.56 -9.73 -11.70
CA HIS A 131 11.66 -10.88 -11.53
C HIS A 131 10.34 -10.54 -10.85
N TYR A 132 10.22 -9.32 -10.31
CA TYR A 132 9.08 -8.92 -9.49
C TYR A 132 8.64 -7.50 -9.80
N VAL A 133 7.41 -7.19 -9.42
CA VAL A 133 6.87 -5.84 -9.39
C VAL A 133 6.40 -5.59 -7.96
N ASP A 134 6.87 -4.50 -7.36
CA ASP A 134 6.41 -4.05 -6.05
C ASP A 134 5.21 -3.13 -6.19
N ILE A 135 4.09 -3.56 -5.60
CA ILE A 135 2.81 -2.84 -5.62
C ILE A 135 2.55 -2.04 -4.35
N TYR A 136 3.45 -2.08 -3.36
CA TYR A 136 3.28 -1.33 -2.12
C TYR A 136 3.14 0.17 -2.39
N PRO A 137 4.02 0.83 -3.18
CA PRO A 137 3.93 2.27 -3.41
C PRO A 137 2.54 2.68 -3.95
N CYS A 138 1.97 1.90 -4.86
CA CYS A 138 0.62 2.10 -5.38
C CYS A 138 -0.46 2.07 -4.29
N ILE A 139 -0.43 1.06 -3.41
CA ILE A 139 -1.41 0.91 -2.33
C ILE A 139 -1.26 2.04 -1.31
N PHE A 140 -0.01 2.38 -0.95
CA PHE A 140 0.29 3.47 -0.02
C PHE A 140 -0.22 4.81 -0.54
N ASN A 141 0.14 5.17 -1.78
CA ASN A 141 -0.27 6.42 -2.40
C ASN A 141 -1.79 6.52 -2.55
N PHE A 142 -2.48 5.40 -2.84
CA PHE A 142 -3.96 5.39 -2.81
C PHE A 142 -4.51 5.70 -1.40
N GLY A 143 -3.90 5.15 -0.34
CA GLY A 143 -4.28 5.46 1.04
C GLY A 143 -4.15 6.95 1.36
N VAL A 144 -3.07 7.59 0.91
CA VAL A 144 -2.86 9.04 1.02
C VAL A 144 -3.93 9.81 0.26
N GLN A 145 -4.20 9.46 -1.01
CA GLN A 145 -5.24 10.08 -1.82
C GLN A 145 -6.61 9.98 -1.15
N LEU A 146 -6.95 8.81 -0.61
CA LEU A 146 -8.22 8.60 0.08
C LEU A 146 -8.32 9.41 1.37
N PHE A 147 -7.24 9.50 2.14
CA PHE A 147 -7.20 10.35 3.34
C PHE A 147 -7.46 11.81 2.98
N LEU A 148 -6.71 12.38 2.03
CA LEU A 148 -6.89 13.77 1.60
C LEU A 148 -8.29 14.02 1.03
N TYR A 149 -8.81 13.06 0.28
CA TYR A 149 -10.18 13.10 -0.23
C TYR A 149 -11.22 13.18 0.89
N THR A 150 -11.02 12.46 2.00
CA THR A 150 -11.94 12.54 3.15
C THR A 150 -11.91 13.91 3.82
N GLU A 151 -10.76 14.55 3.90
CA GLU A 151 -10.63 15.91 4.43
C GLU A 151 -11.34 16.93 3.52
N GLU A 152 -11.05 16.87 2.22
CA GLU A 152 -11.64 17.77 1.21
C GLU A 152 -13.18 17.70 1.19
N ASN A 153 -13.73 16.49 1.36
CA ASN A 153 -15.17 16.23 1.31
C ASN A 153 -15.85 16.24 2.69
N SER A 154 -15.14 16.63 3.76
CA SER A 154 -15.67 16.66 5.13
C SER A 154 -16.34 15.33 5.55
N LEU A 155 -15.67 14.22 5.23
CA LEU A 155 -16.06 12.86 5.60
C LEU A 155 -15.40 12.50 6.94
N GLU A 156 -16.14 12.70 8.03
CA GLU A 156 -15.61 12.47 9.38
C GLU A 156 -15.45 10.98 9.72
N ILE A 157 -14.21 10.56 9.95
CA ILE A 157 -13.84 9.21 10.38
C ILE A 157 -13.08 9.27 11.69
N ARG A 158 -13.41 8.37 12.63
CA ARG A 158 -12.89 8.37 14.01
C ARG A 158 -12.48 6.97 14.48
N THR A 159 -12.02 6.11 13.58
CA THR A 159 -11.44 4.80 13.94
C THR A 159 -9.96 4.95 14.27
N SER A 160 -9.41 4.06 15.11
CA SER A 160 -8.00 4.12 15.51
C SER A 160 -7.07 4.09 14.30
N GLU A 161 -7.32 3.21 13.34
CA GLU A 161 -6.47 3.05 12.15
C GLU A 161 -6.46 4.30 11.25
N TYR A 162 -7.59 5.00 11.17
CA TYR A 162 -7.67 6.27 10.44
C TYR A 162 -6.93 7.38 11.19
N LEU A 163 -7.03 7.40 12.53
CA LEU A 163 -6.37 8.41 13.36
C LEU A 163 -4.85 8.21 13.40
N GLU A 164 -4.36 6.97 13.40
CA GLU A 164 -2.94 6.64 13.24
C GLU A 164 -2.42 7.12 11.88
N PHE A 165 -3.15 6.84 10.79
CA PHE A 165 -2.79 7.37 9.46
C PHE A 165 -2.76 8.90 9.44
N LYS A 166 -3.76 9.54 10.07
CA LYS A 166 -3.81 10.99 10.23
C LYS A 166 -2.59 11.52 10.97
N GLN A 167 -2.13 10.86 12.04
CA GLN A 167 -0.95 11.26 12.79
C GLN A 167 0.31 11.22 11.92
N SER A 168 0.47 10.21 11.05
CA SER A 168 1.56 10.15 10.06
C SER A 168 1.54 11.37 9.12
N ILE A 169 0.39 11.66 8.51
CA ILE A 169 0.24 12.81 7.60
C ILE A 169 0.52 14.14 8.34
N GLU A 170 0.05 14.28 9.57
CA GLU A 170 0.31 15.48 10.38
C GLU A 170 1.79 15.63 10.75
N PHE A 171 2.49 14.53 11.01
CA PHE A 171 3.94 14.55 11.20
C PHE A 171 4.66 15.00 9.94
N GLU A 172 4.27 14.48 8.77
CA GLU A 172 4.83 14.88 7.48
C GLU A 172 4.58 16.37 7.19
N ARG A 173 3.36 16.88 7.45
CA ARG A 173 3.01 18.31 7.32
C ARG A 173 3.91 19.19 8.19
N ARG A 174 4.10 18.82 9.46
CA ARG A 174 4.92 19.59 10.42
C ARG A 174 6.40 19.64 10.04
N ASN A 175 6.90 18.59 9.38
CA ASN A 175 8.30 18.48 8.99
C ASN A 175 8.56 18.81 7.51
N ASN A 176 7.53 19.24 6.77
CA ASN A 176 7.60 19.56 5.34
C ASN A 176 8.09 18.37 4.48
N TYR A 177 7.60 17.16 4.79
CA TYR A 177 7.85 15.96 4.01
C TYR A 177 6.72 15.70 3.00
N PRO A 178 7.03 15.09 1.84
CA PRO A 178 6.01 14.68 0.89
C PRO A 178 5.14 13.56 1.46
N HIS A 179 3.82 13.60 1.19
CA HIS A 179 2.89 12.56 1.61
C HIS A 179 2.94 11.31 0.74
N HIS A 180 3.25 11.47 -0.55
CA HIS A 180 3.33 10.36 -1.49
C HIS A 180 4.76 9.88 -1.60
N VAL A 181 4.91 8.57 -1.82
CA VAL A 181 6.20 7.93 -2.02
C VAL A 181 6.42 7.60 -3.50
N LYS A 182 7.67 7.62 -3.93
CA LYS A 182 8.08 7.05 -5.21
C LYS A 182 8.28 5.54 -5.08
N GLY A 183 8.72 5.07 -3.91
CA GLY A 183 9.01 3.68 -3.65
C GLY A 183 10.38 3.23 -4.17
N GLY A 184 10.61 1.92 -4.10
CA GLY A 184 11.91 1.33 -4.39
C GLY A 184 12.95 1.60 -3.29
N PHE A 185 14.17 1.14 -3.54
CA PHE A 185 15.28 1.34 -2.62
C PHE A 185 16.61 1.39 -3.39
N LYS A 186 17.64 1.94 -2.75
CA LYS A 186 19.00 2.02 -3.29
C LYS A 186 19.97 1.31 -2.36
N LEU A 187 20.94 0.65 -2.98
CA LEU A 187 22.08 0.03 -2.34
C LEU A 187 23.33 0.92 -2.53
N PRO A 188 24.28 0.90 -1.60
CA PRO A 188 25.49 1.69 -1.74
C PRO A 188 26.32 1.17 -2.90
N PHE A 189 27.06 2.09 -3.54
CA PHE A 189 27.95 1.80 -4.68
C PHE A 189 27.28 1.13 -5.89
N GLY A 190 25.96 1.17 -6.00
CA GLY A 190 25.23 0.58 -7.12
C GLY A 190 25.17 -0.96 -7.07
N GLY A 191 25.14 -1.54 -5.86
CA GLY A 191 24.92 -2.97 -5.68
C GLY A 191 23.69 -3.50 -6.43
N ASP A 192 23.72 -4.78 -6.82
CA ASP A 192 22.62 -5.38 -7.59
C ASP A 192 21.36 -5.54 -6.72
N ILE A 193 20.39 -4.68 -6.99
CA ILE A 193 19.08 -4.66 -6.33
C ILE A 193 18.36 -6.01 -6.47
N ASN A 194 18.49 -6.69 -7.61
CA ASN A 194 17.78 -7.93 -7.86
C ASN A 194 18.39 -9.08 -7.07
N GLU A 195 19.72 -9.17 -7.04
CA GLU A 195 20.43 -10.13 -6.19
C GLU A 195 20.06 -9.94 -4.72
N PHE A 196 19.99 -8.67 -4.27
CA PHE A 196 19.57 -8.33 -2.92
C PHE A 196 18.13 -8.74 -2.61
N ILE A 197 17.19 -8.54 -3.55
CA ILE A 197 15.80 -8.98 -3.40
C ILE A 197 15.73 -10.49 -3.20
N ASP A 198 16.49 -11.24 -3.98
CA ASP A 198 16.46 -12.70 -3.98
C ASP A 198 17.13 -13.31 -2.73
N SER A 199 18.13 -12.64 -2.16
CA SER A 199 19.02 -13.25 -1.16
C SER A 199 19.01 -12.59 0.22
N ASN A 200 18.62 -11.32 0.34
CA ASN A 200 18.88 -10.51 1.54
C ASN A 200 17.63 -9.92 2.20
N LEU A 201 16.45 -10.07 1.60
CA LEU A 201 15.21 -9.61 2.23
C LEU A 201 14.78 -10.53 3.38
N HIS A 202 14.22 -9.93 4.42
CA HIS A 202 13.65 -10.66 5.54
C HIS A 202 12.22 -11.10 5.25
N SER A 203 11.84 -12.24 5.83
CA SER A 203 10.43 -12.59 5.95
C SER A 203 9.72 -11.60 6.90
N MET A 204 8.41 -11.42 6.73
CA MET A 204 7.62 -10.58 7.64
C MET A 204 7.69 -11.06 9.10
N LYS A 205 7.75 -12.39 9.31
CA LYS A 205 7.96 -12.97 10.64
C LYS A 205 9.29 -12.49 11.25
N THR A 206 10.39 -12.65 10.51
CA THR A 206 11.73 -12.20 10.95
C THR A 206 11.76 -10.71 11.24
N ARG A 207 11.09 -9.90 10.41
CA ARG A 207 10.96 -8.45 10.64
C ARG A 207 10.25 -8.18 11.97
N ASN A 208 9.08 -8.77 12.20
CA ASN A 208 8.26 -8.50 13.39
C ASN A 208 8.98 -8.92 14.69
N ASP A 209 9.70 -10.04 14.65
CA ASP A 209 10.53 -10.51 15.76
C ASP A 209 11.65 -9.49 16.08
N LEU A 210 12.36 -9.01 15.05
CA LEU A 210 13.42 -8.01 15.19
C LEU A 210 12.88 -6.64 15.61
N GLN A 211 11.75 -6.20 15.07
CA GLN A 211 11.12 -4.93 15.41
C GLN A 211 10.71 -4.91 16.88
N SER A 212 10.09 -5.98 17.35
CA SER A 212 9.69 -6.13 18.76
C SER A 212 10.91 -6.16 19.70
N LEU A 213 12.02 -6.74 19.25
CA LEU A 213 13.28 -6.78 20.01
C LEU A 213 13.96 -5.41 20.08
N LEU A 214 14.02 -4.70 18.95
CA LEU A 214 14.86 -3.51 18.77
C LEU A 214 14.12 -2.17 18.95
N TYR A 215 12.79 -2.14 18.83
CA TYR A 215 12.01 -0.91 18.86
C TYR A 215 10.84 -0.98 19.85
N SER A 216 10.50 0.17 20.41
CA SER A 216 9.24 0.44 21.11
C SER A 216 8.30 1.20 20.18
N GLU A 217 7.00 1.02 20.34
CA GLU A 217 5.98 1.75 19.60
C GLU A 217 5.18 2.63 20.56
N GLU A 218 5.08 3.91 20.26
CA GLU A 218 4.25 4.89 20.98
C GLU A 218 3.53 5.74 19.94
N ASP A 219 2.20 5.85 20.03
CA ASP A 219 1.35 6.60 19.08
C ASP A 219 1.64 6.27 17.60
N GLY A 220 1.86 5.00 17.27
CA GLY A 220 2.16 4.54 15.90
C GLY A 220 3.57 4.85 15.40
N MET A 221 4.44 5.41 16.25
CA MET A 221 5.82 5.75 15.94
C MET A 221 6.79 4.77 16.59
N PHE A 222 7.74 4.23 15.81
CA PHE A 222 8.76 3.32 16.31
C PHE A 222 10.02 4.06 16.75
N THR A 223 10.43 3.84 17.99
CA THR A 223 11.67 4.39 18.59
C THR A 223 12.61 3.24 18.94
N PHE A 224 13.91 3.40 18.65
CA PHE A 224 14.90 2.36 18.94
C PHE A 224 15.08 2.20 20.45
N LYS A 225 15.08 0.96 20.94
CA LYS A 225 15.23 0.60 22.37
C LYS A 225 16.67 0.68 22.88
N GLY A 226 17.65 0.82 22.00
CA GLY A 226 19.04 0.94 22.42
C GLY A 226 19.24 2.22 23.20
N ASN A 227 19.60 2.06 24.47
CA ASN A 227 20.09 3.12 25.35
C ASN A 227 21.24 3.89 24.68
N ASP A 228 21.34 5.18 25.01
CA ASP A 228 22.49 6.07 24.75
C ASP A 228 23.86 5.38 24.89
#